data_AF-A0A7X0RI76-F1
#
_entry.id   AF-A0A7X0RI76-F1
#
_cell.length_a   1.000
_cell.length_b   1.000
_cell.length_c   1.000
_cell.angle_alpha   90.00
_cell.angle_beta   90.00
_cell.angle_gamma   90.00
#
_symmetry.space_group_name_H-M   'P 1'
#
loop_
_entity.id
_entity.type
_entity.pdbx_description
1 polymer ?
#
loop_
_entity_poly.entity_id
_entity_poly.type
_entity_poly.pdbx_seq_one_letter_code
_entity_poly.pdbx_strand_id
1 'polypeptide(L)'
;MYDDHSDLPMPLSIVLDRLRDSDGRMVRDPASGVPAFEATCPLFPGLSGVSGRPGGAVRDLIESILDVLPLQPGLVAALIGAGYGQEVVNAWSQKMCGRELRHLRSDADQALEVLQTYCDAGVPPVAASTYFALGLDAEMASKIYAAGRPLEETSQYMREVFSQDRYRGVTVMDWLTSDFPAERGRLYLGVSEVPVREARAWEAIVTERGISDADLNHVLRWGISRNSIQSGVPIQRLVTYARSQVAEAEVASWEAAVARHEISDNDLRDVLRARYSLAEVDEYASTYAESGLTVGDAARTLLALAATPSGDPWAIGANQLPLF
;
A
#
# COMPACT_ATOMS: atom_id res chain seq x y z
N MET A 1 1.99 29.40 -16.25
CA MET A 1 2.49 29.51 -14.88
C MET A 1 1.58 30.54 -14.22
N TYR A 2 0.56 30.09 -13.49
CA TYR A 2 -0.41 30.99 -12.85
C TYR A 2 0.30 31.75 -11.70
N ASP A 3 0.01 33.04 -11.57
CA ASP A 3 0.54 33.91 -10.50
C ASP A 3 -0.17 33.56 -9.18
N ASP A 4 0.22 32.42 -8.60
CA ASP A 4 -0.31 31.78 -7.37
C ASP A 4 -0.10 32.64 -6.09
N HIS A 5 0.50 33.83 -6.24
CA HIS A 5 0.82 34.76 -5.15
C HIS A 5 -0.19 35.89 -4.99
N SER A 6 -1.17 36.01 -5.89
CA SER A 6 -2.21 37.05 -5.83
C SER A 6 -3.17 36.90 -4.62
N ASP A 7 -3.26 35.70 -4.05
CA ASP A 7 -4.08 35.38 -2.88
C ASP A 7 -3.34 35.54 -1.53
N LEU A 8 -2.05 35.88 -1.54
CA LEU A 8 -1.30 36.08 -0.30
C LEU A 8 -1.69 37.39 0.40
N PRO A 9 -1.96 37.40 1.72
CA PRO A 9 -2.23 38.63 2.44
C PRO A 9 -0.96 39.49 2.48
N MET A 10 -0.97 40.64 1.79
CA MET A 10 0.20 41.53 1.72
C MET A 10 0.06 42.72 2.67
N PRO A 11 1.14 43.15 3.35
CA PRO A 11 2.50 42.60 3.29
C PRO A 11 2.73 41.41 4.25
N LEU A 12 3.37 40.36 3.76
CA LEU A 12 3.88 39.25 4.58
C LEU A 12 5.27 39.56 5.14
N SER A 13 5.43 39.42 6.45
CA SER A 13 6.74 39.46 7.11
C SER A 13 7.21 38.04 7.40
N ILE A 14 8.34 37.64 6.81
CA ILE A 14 8.94 36.32 6.99
C ILE A 14 10.23 36.47 7.80
N VAL A 15 10.32 35.72 8.89
CA VAL A 15 11.53 35.58 9.70
C VAL A 15 12.22 34.30 9.26
N LEU A 16 13.52 34.37 9.01
CA LEU A 16 14.31 33.24 8.57
C LEU A 16 15.48 33.02 9.52
N ASP A 17 15.47 31.87 10.18
CA ASP A 17 16.46 31.50 11.18
C ASP A 17 17.15 30.18 10.82
N ARG A 18 18.29 29.95 11.49
CA ARG A 18 18.96 28.65 11.46
C ARG A 18 18.32 27.73 12.48
N LEU A 19 17.82 26.59 12.02
CA LEU A 19 17.10 25.65 12.88
C LEU A 19 18.07 24.99 13.88
N ARG A 20 17.70 25.03 15.16
CA ARG A 20 18.45 24.44 16.26
C ARG A 20 17.54 23.53 17.08
N ASP A 21 18.10 22.45 17.60
CA ASP A 21 17.39 21.57 18.53
C ASP A 21 17.31 22.21 19.94
N SER A 22 16.66 21.51 20.87
CA SER A 22 16.51 21.94 22.26
C SER A 22 17.85 22.13 23.00
N ASP A 23 18.91 21.48 22.52
CA ASP A 23 20.27 21.57 23.07
C ASP A 23 21.09 22.68 22.38
N GLY A 24 20.48 23.44 21.47
CA GLY A 24 21.10 24.53 20.73
C GLY A 24 21.99 24.09 19.56
N ARG A 25 22.01 22.79 19.23
CA ARG A 25 22.81 22.24 18.12
C ARG A 25 22.08 22.45 16.81
N MET A 26 22.85 22.66 15.74
CA MET A 26 22.32 22.84 14.41
C MET A 26 21.60 21.57 13.94
N VAL A 27 20.31 21.70 13.64
CA VAL A 27 19.55 20.63 12.99
C VAL A 27 20.01 20.55 11.53
N ARG A 28 20.18 19.33 11.03
CA ARG A 28 20.54 19.08 9.63
C ARG A 28 19.34 18.56 8.88
N ASP A 29 19.14 19.05 7.67
CA ASP A 29 18.14 18.53 6.75
C ASP A 29 18.51 17.06 6.43
N PRO A 30 17.62 16.08 6.69
CA PRO A 30 17.89 14.67 6.44
C PRO A 30 18.23 14.35 4.98
N ALA A 31 17.67 15.11 4.03
CA ALA A 31 17.85 14.85 2.60
C ALA A 31 19.20 15.35 2.08
N SER A 32 19.72 16.44 2.65
CA SER A 32 20.90 17.14 2.13
C SER A 32 22.09 17.13 3.09
N GLY A 33 21.89 16.76 4.36
CA GLY A 33 22.91 16.72 5.40
C GLY A 33 23.47 18.09 5.80
N VAL A 34 22.98 19.19 5.22
CA VAL A 34 23.41 20.56 5.54
C VAL A 34 22.58 21.16 6.67
N PRO A 35 23.08 22.20 7.37
CA PRO A 35 22.29 22.88 8.40
C PRO A 35 20.97 23.40 7.84
N ALA A 36 19.87 23.08 8.50
CA ALA A 36 18.54 23.49 8.09
C ALA A 36 18.25 24.94 8.47
N PHE A 37 17.43 25.59 7.67
CA PHE A 37 16.81 26.87 7.93
C PHE A 37 15.34 26.65 8.23
N GLU A 38 14.80 27.50 9.09
CA GLU A 38 13.38 27.57 9.40
C GLU A 38 12.87 28.97 9.03
N ALA A 39 11.83 29.02 8.21
CA ALA A 39 11.09 30.23 7.92
C ALA A 39 9.79 30.23 8.73
N THR A 40 9.48 31.33 9.40
CA THR A 40 8.23 31.53 10.14
C THR A 40 7.58 32.87 9.76
N CYS A 41 6.26 32.99 9.99
CA CYS A 41 5.53 34.23 9.78
C CYS A 41 4.70 34.58 11.03
N PRO A 42 4.87 35.77 11.64
CA PRO A 42 4.08 36.17 12.81
C PRO A 42 2.57 36.23 12.56
N LEU A 43 2.15 36.47 11.32
CA LEU A 43 0.72 36.48 10.95
C LEU A 43 0.10 35.07 10.93
N PHE A 44 0.93 34.03 10.85
CA PHE A 44 0.53 32.63 10.81
C PHE A 44 1.28 31.84 11.89
N PRO A 45 0.99 32.11 13.18
CA PRO A 45 1.69 31.46 14.28
C PRO A 45 1.48 29.94 14.22
N GLY A 46 2.56 29.17 14.36
CA GLY A 46 2.54 27.71 14.31
C GLY A 46 2.80 27.11 12.92
N LEU A 47 2.85 27.91 11.86
CA LEU A 47 3.36 27.46 10.56
C LEU A 47 4.86 27.74 10.44
N SER A 48 5.60 26.74 9.96
CA SER A 48 7.00 26.91 9.58
C SER A 48 7.33 26.11 8.33
N GLY A 49 8.29 26.63 7.55
CA GLY A 49 8.90 25.91 6.44
C GLY A 49 10.34 25.56 6.78
N VAL A 50 10.74 24.31 6.59
CA VAL A 50 12.07 23.82 6.98
C VAL A 50 12.79 23.26 5.77
N SER A 51 14.01 23.74 5.50
CA SER A 51 14.79 23.29 4.36
C SER A 51 16.29 23.49 4.57
N GLY A 52 17.13 22.67 3.93
CA GLY A 52 18.58 22.91 3.85
C GLY A 52 18.96 24.19 3.09
N ARG A 53 18.01 24.88 2.44
CA ARG A 53 18.23 26.15 1.71
C ARG A 53 17.32 27.26 2.23
N PRO A 54 17.83 28.50 2.42
CA PRO A 54 17.04 29.68 2.78
C PRO A 54 15.75 29.87 1.96
N GLY A 55 15.88 29.89 0.63
CA GLY A 55 14.73 30.06 -0.27
C GLY A 55 13.80 28.86 -0.30
N GLY A 56 14.30 27.66 0.04
CA GLY A 56 13.46 26.46 0.20
C GLY A 56 12.55 26.60 1.41
N ALA A 57 13.11 26.99 2.56
CA ALA A 57 12.35 27.20 3.79
C ALA A 57 11.26 28.26 3.61
N VAL A 58 11.58 29.38 2.95
CA VAL A 58 10.60 30.42 2.61
C VAL A 58 9.50 29.89 1.69
N ARG A 59 9.85 29.13 0.65
CA ARG A 59 8.86 28.54 -0.27
C ARG A 59 7.94 27.56 0.47
N ASP A 60 8.51 26.67 1.28
CA ASP A 60 7.74 25.64 1.99
C ASP A 60 6.80 26.30 3.03
N LEU A 61 7.22 27.41 3.66
CA LEU A 61 6.35 28.25 4.50
C LEU A 61 5.22 28.89 3.67
N ILE A 62 5.52 29.49 2.52
CA ILE A 62 4.52 30.13 1.66
C ILE A 62 3.49 29.10 1.19
N GLU A 63 3.93 27.89 0.81
CA GLU A 63 3.05 26.79 0.43
C GLU A 63 2.12 26.40 1.60
N SER A 64 2.66 26.30 2.81
CA SER A 64 1.87 26.01 4.02
C SER A 64 0.86 27.11 4.35
N ILE A 65 1.24 28.38 4.20
CA ILE A 65 0.34 29.53 4.39
C ILE A 65 -0.81 29.46 3.40
N LEU A 66 -0.50 29.26 2.12
CA LEU A 66 -1.51 29.19 1.06
C LEU A 66 -2.50 28.02 1.27
N ASP A 67 -2.03 26.91 1.84
CA ASP A 67 -2.90 25.76 2.14
C ASP A 67 -3.87 25.98 3.31
N VAL A 68 -3.56 26.90 4.24
CA VAL A 68 -4.45 27.25 5.37
C VAL A 68 -5.35 28.46 5.10
N LEU A 69 -5.14 29.19 4.01
CA LEU A 69 -5.99 30.34 3.68
C LEU A 69 -7.45 29.89 3.50
N PRO A 70 -8.42 30.65 4.03
CA PRO A 70 -9.83 30.34 3.84
C PRO A 70 -10.22 30.43 2.36
N LEU A 71 -11.35 29.82 1.99
CA LEU A 71 -11.93 30.02 0.66
C LEU A 71 -12.24 31.51 0.44
N GLN A 72 -12.07 31.97 -0.79
CA GLN A 72 -12.43 33.34 -1.14
C GLN A 72 -13.91 33.60 -0.83
N PRO A 73 -14.28 34.75 -0.22
CA PRO A 73 -15.67 35.04 0.12
C PRO A 73 -16.61 34.98 -1.08
N GLY A 74 -16.13 35.34 -2.28
CA GLY A 74 -16.88 35.23 -3.53
C GLY A 74 -17.23 33.80 -3.89
N LEU A 75 -16.28 32.85 -3.75
CA LEU A 75 -16.54 31.42 -3.95
C LEU A 75 -17.54 30.89 -2.92
N VAL A 76 -17.39 31.26 -1.63
CA VAL A 76 -18.35 30.84 -0.59
C VAL A 76 -19.75 31.34 -0.93
N ALA A 77 -19.90 32.61 -1.31
CA ALA A 77 -21.18 33.19 -1.71
C ALA A 77 -21.76 32.50 -2.95
N ALA A 78 -20.92 32.13 -3.93
CA ALA A 78 -21.34 31.42 -5.13
C ALA A 78 -21.84 30.00 -4.82
N LEU A 79 -21.13 29.25 -3.98
CA LEU A 79 -21.54 27.90 -3.55
C LEU A 79 -22.89 27.94 -2.81
N ILE A 80 -23.05 28.86 -1.85
CA ILE A 80 -24.33 29.04 -1.14
C ILE A 80 -25.43 29.51 -2.10
N GLY A 81 -25.12 30.44 -3.01
CA GLY A 81 -26.05 30.97 -4.01
C GLY A 81 -26.54 29.91 -5.01
N ALA A 82 -25.70 28.91 -5.30
CA ALA A 82 -26.07 27.74 -6.10
C ALA A 82 -26.91 26.70 -5.31
N GLY A 83 -27.18 26.95 -4.03
CA GLY A 83 -28.00 26.09 -3.17
C GLY A 83 -27.22 25.02 -2.40
N TYR A 84 -25.89 25.03 -2.44
CA TYR A 84 -25.08 24.10 -1.63
C TYR A 84 -25.05 24.53 -0.16
N GLY A 85 -25.11 23.55 0.74
CA GLY A 85 -25.01 23.78 2.19
C GLY A 85 -23.59 24.03 2.67
N GLN A 86 -23.46 24.46 3.94
CA GLN A 86 -22.16 24.70 4.59
C GLN A 86 -21.27 23.44 4.62
N GLU A 87 -21.88 22.26 4.65
CA GLU A 87 -21.17 20.97 4.57
C GLU A 87 -20.35 20.81 3.28
N VAL A 88 -20.88 21.28 2.15
CA VAL A 88 -20.18 21.25 0.85
C VAL A 88 -19.05 22.27 0.84
N VAL A 89 -19.29 23.47 1.36
CA VAL A 89 -18.26 24.52 1.49
C VAL A 89 -17.09 24.02 2.34
N ASN A 90 -17.38 23.36 3.46
CA ASN A 90 -16.36 22.80 4.35
C ASN A 90 -15.60 21.66 3.67
N ALA A 91 -16.31 20.75 2.99
CA ALA A 91 -15.68 19.66 2.25
C ALA A 91 -14.77 20.18 1.14
N TRP A 92 -15.23 21.14 0.33
CA TRP A 92 -14.44 21.78 -0.71
C TRP A 92 -13.18 22.45 -0.15
N SER A 93 -13.34 23.21 0.94
CA SER A 93 -12.22 23.87 1.62
C SER A 93 -11.18 22.88 2.14
N GLN A 94 -11.61 21.71 2.63
CA GLN A 94 -10.69 20.70 3.12
C GLN A 94 -9.97 19.95 1.98
N LYS A 95 -10.63 19.76 0.84
CA LYS A 95 -10.14 18.91 -0.25
C LYS A 95 -9.32 19.65 -1.29
N MET A 96 -9.64 20.92 -1.57
CA MET A 96 -8.87 21.76 -2.51
C MET A 96 -7.68 22.42 -1.82
N CYS A 97 -6.89 21.63 -1.10
CA CYS A 97 -5.60 22.05 -0.53
C CYS A 97 -4.45 21.51 -1.38
N GLY A 98 -3.28 22.13 -1.28
CA GLY A 98 -2.10 21.71 -2.03
C GLY A 98 -2.01 22.32 -3.42
N ARG A 99 -0.79 22.27 -3.98
CA ARG A 99 -0.35 23.08 -5.13
C ARG A 99 -1.19 22.89 -6.40
N GLU A 100 -1.71 21.69 -6.65
CA GLU A 100 -2.42 21.39 -7.91
C GLU A 100 -3.85 21.92 -7.91
N LEU A 101 -4.53 21.89 -6.77
CA LEU A 101 -5.96 22.21 -6.67
C LEU A 101 -6.23 23.60 -6.05
N ARG A 102 -5.19 24.28 -5.55
CA ARG A 102 -5.31 25.54 -4.81
C ARG A 102 -6.06 26.65 -5.56
N HIS A 103 -5.90 26.75 -6.87
CA HIS A 103 -6.60 27.75 -7.69
C HIS A 103 -8.14 27.65 -7.56
N LEU A 104 -8.67 26.45 -7.27
CA LEU A 104 -10.10 26.21 -7.05
C LEU A 104 -10.61 26.73 -5.69
N ARG A 105 -9.74 27.33 -4.87
CA ARG A 105 -10.12 28.03 -3.64
C ARG A 105 -10.52 29.49 -3.91
N SER A 106 -10.26 29.99 -5.11
CA SER A 106 -10.59 31.34 -5.56
C SER A 106 -11.43 31.39 -6.84
N ASP A 107 -11.39 30.35 -7.68
CA ASP A 107 -12.21 30.24 -8.90
C ASP A 107 -13.62 29.67 -8.63
N ALA A 108 -14.62 30.56 -8.59
CA ALA A 108 -16.02 30.18 -8.33
C ALA A 108 -16.68 29.44 -9.51
N ASP A 109 -16.40 29.86 -10.74
CA ASP A 109 -17.04 29.31 -11.93
C ASP A 109 -16.58 27.86 -12.14
N GLN A 110 -15.27 27.63 -12.04
CA GLN A 110 -14.70 26.30 -12.20
C GLN A 110 -15.14 25.36 -11.06
N ALA A 111 -15.21 25.85 -9.82
CA ALA A 111 -15.70 25.04 -8.70
C ALA A 111 -17.15 24.57 -8.89
N LEU A 112 -18.03 25.47 -9.34
CA LEU A 112 -19.43 25.15 -9.62
C LEU A 112 -19.57 24.19 -10.79
N GLU A 113 -18.81 24.36 -11.87
CA GLU A 113 -18.80 23.46 -13.03
C GLU A 113 -18.40 22.04 -12.63
N VAL A 114 -17.34 21.90 -11.83
CA VAL A 114 -16.89 20.60 -11.31
C VAL A 114 -17.97 19.94 -10.48
N LEU A 115 -18.53 20.65 -9.49
CA LEU A 115 -19.59 20.08 -8.65
C LEU A 115 -20.82 19.66 -9.47
N GLN A 116 -21.24 20.49 -10.41
CA GLN A 116 -22.38 20.20 -11.28
C GLN A 116 -22.14 18.93 -12.11
N THR A 117 -20.96 18.82 -12.73
CA THR A 117 -20.59 17.64 -13.55
C THR A 117 -20.73 16.34 -12.78
N TYR A 118 -20.31 16.33 -11.52
CA TYR A 118 -20.43 15.15 -10.65
C TYR A 118 -21.86 14.90 -10.18
N CYS A 119 -22.60 15.96 -9.85
CA CYS A 119 -24.00 15.85 -9.45
C CYS A 119 -24.88 15.29 -10.58
N ASP A 120 -24.63 15.72 -11.82
CA ASP A 120 -25.31 15.20 -13.01
C ASP A 120 -24.99 13.71 -13.24
N ALA A 121 -23.81 13.25 -12.80
CA ALA A 121 -23.44 11.83 -12.78
C ALA A 121 -24.03 11.05 -11.59
N GLY A 122 -24.83 11.68 -10.71
CA GLY A 122 -25.49 11.05 -9.57
C GLY A 122 -24.65 10.98 -8.30
N VAL A 123 -23.55 11.74 -8.22
CA VAL A 123 -22.67 11.80 -7.04
C VAL A 123 -23.06 13.01 -6.16
N PRO A 124 -23.30 12.83 -4.85
CA PRO A 124 -23.59 13.96 -3.96
C PRO A 124 -22.44 14.97 -3.88
N PRO A 125 -22.70 16.28 -3.68
CA PRO A 125 -21.67 17.33 -3.72
C PRO A 125 -20.49 17.14 -2.75
N VAL A 126 -20.75 16.61 -1.54
CA VAL A 126 -19.70 16.31 -0.55
C VAL A 126 -18.78 15.18 -1.05
N ALA A 127 -19.36 14.15 -1.66
CA ALA A 127 -18.61 13.05 -2.26
C ALA A 127 -17.84 13.51 -3.50
N ALA A 128 -18.46 14.35 -4.34
CA ALA A 128 -17.85 14.95 -5.53
C ALA A 128 -16.56 15.70 -5.19
N SER A 129 -16.59 16.51 -4.13
CA SER A 129 -15.40 17.24 -3.63
C SER A 129 -14.23 16.30 -3.31
N THR A 130 -14.53 15.11 -2.77
CA THR A 130 -13.51 14.12 -2.42
C THR A 130 -13.01 13.37 -3.65
N TYR A 131 -13.89 12.87 -4.51
CA TYR A 131 -13.50 12.13 -5.70
C TYR A 131 -12.70 12.97 -6.69
N PHE A 132 -13.10 14.23 -6.88
CA PHE A 132 -12.35 15.17 -7.70
C PHE A 132 -10.94 15.39 -7.16
N ALA A 133 -10.78 15.59 -5.84
CA ALA A 133 -9.46 15.75 -5.23
C ALA A 133 -8.58 14.49 -5.29
N LEU A 134 -9.19 13.31 -5.49
CA LEU A 134 -8.48 12.05 -5.76
C LEU A 134 -8.10 11.86 -7.23
N GLY A 135 -8.43 12.82 -8.11
CA GLY A 135 -8.14 12.76 -9.54
C GLY A 135 -9.02 11.80 -10.33
N LEU A 136 -10.17 11.39 -9.77
CA LEU A 136 -11.16 10.60 -10.50
C LEU A 136 -11.94 11.51 -11.45
N ASP A 137 -12.51 10.94 -12.51
CA ASP A 137 -13.51 11.64 -13.31
C ASP A 137 -14.92 11.36 -12.79
N ALA A 138 -15.91 12.11 -13.29
CA ALA A 138 -17.30 11.98 -12.85
C ALA A 138 -17.91 10.60 -13.17
N GLU A 139 -17.50 9.96 -14.27
CA GLU A 139 -17.99 8.64 -14.65
C GLU A 139 -17.50 7.57 -13.67
N MET A 140 -16.21 7.59 -13.34
CA MET A 140 -15.59 6.70 -12.36
C MET A 140 -16.18 6.93 -10.97
N ALA A 141 -16.29 8.19 -10.54
CA ALA A 141 -16.86 8.55 -9.25
C ALA A 141 -18.32 8.08 -9.09
N SER A 142 -19.12 8.21 -10.16
CA SER A 142 -20.49 7.70 -10.19
C SER A 142 -20.54 6.19 -9.97
N LYS A 143 -19.70 5.41 -10.66
CA LYS A 143 -19.64 3.95 -10.49
C LYS A 143 -19.23 3.56 -9.07
N ILE A 144 -18.23 4.24 -8.48
CA ILE A 144 -17.76 3.96 -7.12
C ILE A 144 -18.84 4.32 -6.10
N TYR A 145 -19.48 5.47 -6.26
CA TYR A 145 -20.56 5.90 -5.38
C TYR A 145 -21.77 4.95 -5.46
N ALA A 146 -22.18 4.54 -6.66
CA ALA A 146 -23.26 3.59 -6.88
C ALA A 146 -22.97 2.20 -6.27
N ALA A 147 -21.69 1.80 -6.21
CA ALA A 147 -21.27 0.58 -5.52
C ALA A 147 -21.42 0.66 -3.98
N GLY A 148 -21.71 1.84 -3.42
CA GLY A 148 -21.98 2.02 -1.99
C GLY A 148 -20.73 1.99 -1.11
N ARG A 149 -19.54 2.16 -1.69
CA ARG A 149 -18.28 2.15 -0.93
C ARG A 149 -18.12 3.42 -0.09
N PRO A 150 -17.68 3.33 1.18
CA PRO A 150 -17.37 4.50 1.99
C PRO A 150 -16.26 5.37 1.36
N LEU A 151 -16.41 6.69 1.46
CA LEU A 151 -15.46 7.65 0.89
C LEU A 151 -14.07 7.54 1.52
N GLU A 152 -14.01 7.24 2.82
CA GLU A 152 -12.77 7.04 3.57
C GLU A 152 -11.98 5.86 3.02
N GLU A 153 -12.66 4.74 2.73
CA GLU A 153 -12.05 3.54 2.15
C GLU A 153 -11.51 3.83 0.75
N THR A 154 -12.29 4.48 -0.10
CA THR A 154 -11.83 4.89 -1.44
C THR A 154 -10.62 5.80 -1.37
N SER A 155 -10.64 6.77 -0.45
CA SER A 155 -9.52 7.70 -0.25
C SER A 155 -8.25 7.00 0.26
N GLN A 156 -8.41 5.98 1.11
CA GLN A 156 -7.29 5.17 1.57
C GLN A 156 -6.72 4.33 0.43
N TYR A 157 -7.59 3.65 -0.30
CA TYR A 157 -7.22 2.79 -1.42
C TYR A 157 -6.43 3.55 -2.48
N MET A 158 -6.92 4.73 -2.87
CA MET A 158 -6.26 5.58 -3.86
C MET A 158 -4.87 6.03 -3.38
N ARG A 159 -4.72 6.39 -2.10
CA ARG A 159 -3.41 6.73 -1.53
C ARG A 159 -2.45 5.55 -1.55
N GLU A 160 -2.90 4.34 -1.19
CA GLU A 160 -2.08 3.13 -1.21
C GLU A 160 -1.61 2.80 -2.65
N VAL A 161 -2.52 2.93 -3.62
CA VAL A 161 -2.23 2.72 -5.05
C VAL A 161 -1.21 3.73 -5.58
N PHE A 162 -1.41 5.03 -5.35
CA PHE A 162 -0.53 6.06 -5.90
C PHE A 162 0.81 6.18 -5.17
N SER A 163 0.89 5.76 -3.91
CA SER A 163 2.12 5.81 -3.13
C SER A 163 3.09 4.68 -3.46
N GLN A 164 2.66 3.62 -4.16
CA GLN A 164 3.53 2.51 -4.53
C GLN A 164 3.56 2.33 -6.05
N ASP A 165 4.74 2.45 -6.65
CA ASP A 165 5.01 2.04 -8.04
C ASP A 165 4.60 0.57 -8.33
N ARG A 166 4.29 -0.22 -7.28
CA ARG A 166 3.85 -1.62 -7.33
C ARG A 166 2.47 -1.84 -7.96
N TYR A 167 1.64 -0.81 -8.12
CA TYR A 167 0.28 -0.94 -8.66
C TYR A 167 0.14 -0.62 -10.15
N ARG A 168 1.26 -0.42 -10.87
CA ARG A 168 1.23 -0.26 -12.33
C ARG A 168 0.67 -1.52 -12.99
N GLY A 169 -0.53 -1.43 -13.55
CA GLY A 169 -1.17 -2.52 -14.30
C GLY A 169 -2.37 -3.19 -13.62
N VAL A 170 -2.64 -2.91 -12.34
CA VAL A 170 -3.88 -3.35 -11.68
C VAL A 170 -5.02 -2.40 -12.07
N THR A 171 -6.16 -2.95 -12.50
CA THR A 171 -7.41 -2.18 -12.67
C THR A 171 -7.97 -1.84 -11.30
N VAL A 172 -7.37 -0.85 -10.65
CA VAL A 172 -7.81 -0.26 -9.37
C VAL A 172 -9.30 0.07 -9.37
N MET A 173 -9.83 0.45 -10.54
CA MET A 173 -11.25 0.68 -10.74
C MET A 173 -12.13 -0.55 -10.49
N ASP A 174 -11.69 -1.76 -10.87
CA ASP A 174 -12.46 -2.98 -10.61
C ASP A 174 -12.58 -3.22 -9.11
N TRP A 175 -11.51 -2.96 -8.36
CA TRP A 175 -11.50 -3.08 -6.91
C TRP A 175 -12.39 -2.04 -6.24
N LEU A 176 -12.27 -0.77 -6.63
CA LEU A 176 -13.06 0.32 -6.08
C LEU A 176 -14.56 0.19 -6.34
N THR A 177 -14.93 -0.38 -7.50
CA THR A 177 -16.33 -0.61 -7.89
C THR A 177 -16.88 -1.96 -7.48
N SER A 178 -16.03 -2.86 -6.96
CA SER A 178 -16.48 -4.15 -6.43
C SER A 178 -17.13 -4.00 -5.05
N ASP A 179 -18.05 -4.90 -4.75
CA ASP A 179 -18.58 -5.19 -3.41
C ASP A 179 -17.55 -5.94 -2.52
N PHE A 180 -16.30 -6.09 -2.96
CA PHE A 180 -15.27 -6.80 -2.20
C PHE A 180 -14.84 -5.95 -0.99
N PRO A 181 -14.80 -6.52 0.24
CA PRO A 181 -14.43 -5.75 1.43
C PRO A 181 -13.02 -5.15 1.30
N ALA A 182 -12.86 -3.84 1.56
CA ALA A 182 -11.57 -3.15 1.40
C ALA A 182 -10.46 -3.80 2.24
N GLU A 183 -10.76 -4.08 3.51
CA GLU A 183 -9.77 -4.66 4.43
C GLU A 183 -9.25 -5.99 3.94
N ARG A 184 -10.14 -6.81 3.36
CA ARG A 184 -9.81 -8.10 2.78
C ARG A 184 -9.04 -7.95 1.46
N GLY A 185 -9.44 -7.00 0.62
CA GLY A 185 -8.79 -6.71 -0.66
C GLY A 185 -7.30 -6.39 -0.52
N ARG A 186 -6.89 -5.76 0.59
CA ARG A 186 -5.47 -5.46 0.88
C ARG A 186 -4.55 -6.67 0.83
N LEU A 187 -5.04 -7.87 1.16
CA LEU A 187 -4.25 -9.11 1.08
C LEU A 187 -3.86 -9.45 -0.36
N TYR A 188 -4.74 -9.15 -1.31
CA TYR A 188 -4.55 -9.44 -2.73
C TYR A 188 -3.81 -8.32 -3.44
N LEU A 189 -4.03 -7.08 -3.02
CA LEU A 189 -3.40 -5.90 -3.61
C LEU A 189 -1.92 -5.80 -3.27
N GLY A 190 -1.53 -6.24 -2.08
CA GLY A 190 -0.12 -6.29 -1.69
C GLY A 190 0.72 -7.29 -2.49
N VAL A 191 0.11 -8.06 -3.39
CA VAL A 191 0.74 -9.05 -4.27
C VAL A 191 0.41 -8.67 -5.71
N SER A 192 1.44 -8.40 -6.52
CA SER A 192 1.27 -7.82 -7.85
C SER A 192 0.27 -8.60 -8.71
N GLU A 193 -0.70 -7.89 -9.26
CA GLU A 193 -1.57 -8.31 -10.37
C GLU A 193 -2.71 -9.30 -10.05
N VAL A 194 -3.16 -9.46 -8.81
CA VAL A 194 -4.40 -10.26 -8.57
C VAL A 194 -5.66 -9.43 -8.90
N PRO A 195 -6.43 -9.77 -9.95
CA PRO A 195 -7.70 -9.09 -10.24
C PRO A 195 -8.79 -9.50 -9.26
N VAL A 196 -9.82 -8.64 -9.08
CA VAL A 196 -10.97 -8.90 -8.18
C VAL A 196 -11.60 -10.28 -8.40
N ARG A 197 -11.75 -10.70 -9.66
CA ARG A 197 -12.31 -12.02 -10.00
C ARG A 197 -11.47 -13.16 -9.43
N GLU A 198 -10.15 -13.05 -9.48
CA GLU A 198 -9.24 -14.05 -8.94
C GLU A 198 -9.24 -14.01 -7.41
N ALA A 199 -9.26 -12.82 -6.81
CA ALA A 199 -9.40 -12.67 -5.36
C ALA A 199 -10.68 -13.35 -4.83
N ARG A 200 -11.83 -13.19 -5.50
CA ARG A 200 -13.06 -13.91 -5.14
C ARG A 200 -12.92 -15.42 -5.23
N ALA A 201 -12.21 -15.90 -6.26
CA ALA A 201 -11.95 -17.33 -6.40
C ALA A 201 -11.07 -17.85 -5.26
N TRP A 202 -10.09 -17.06 -4.82
CA TRP A 202 -9.29 -17.38 -3.64
C TRP A 202 -10.10 -17.40 -2.36
N GLU A 203 -10.98 -16.42 -2.13
CA GLU A 203 -11.83 -16.39 -0.93
C GLU A 203 -12.74 -17.62 -0.81
N ALA A 204 -13.24 -18.13 -1.94
CA ALA A 204 -14.00 -19.37 -1.96
C ALA A 204 -13.15 -20.56 -1.46
N ILE A 205 -11.90 -20.66 -1.90
CA ILE A 205 -10.95 -21.72 -1.49
C ILE A 205 -10.57 -21.54 -0.01
N VAL A 206 -10.31 -20.30 0.42
CA VAL A 206 -9.99 -19.95 1.82
C VAL A 206 -11.10 -20.41 2.75
N THR A 207 -12.35 -20.13 2.38
CA THR A 207 -13.53 -20.53 3.14
C THR A 207 -13.71 -22.04 3.14
N GLU A 208 -13.61 -22.69 1.98
CA GLU A 208 -13.77 -24.14 1.84
C GLU A 208 -12.72 -24.94 2.63
N ARG A 209 -11.47 -24.46 2.63
CA ARG A 209 -10.32 -25.21 3.16
C ARG A 209 -9.78 -24.69 4.49
N GLY A 210 -10.39 -23.64 5.07
CA GLY A 210 -9.98 -23.06 6.35
C GLY A 210 -8.55 -22.51 6.34
N ILE A 211 -8.19 -21.78 5.28
CA ILE A 211 -6.83 -21.25 5.08
C ILE A 211 -6.62 -20.02 5.95
N SER A 212 -5.49 -19.94 6.64
CA SER A 212 -5.15 -18.74 7.42
C SER A 212 -4.66 -17.60 6.51
N ASP A 213 -4.88 -16.36 6.93
CA ASP A 213 -4.42 -15.17 6.17
C ASP A 213 -2.91 -15.13 5.99
N ALA A 214 -2.16 -15.63 6.97
CA ALA A 214 -0.71 -15.73 6.88
C ALA A 214 -0.29 -16.70 5.76
N ASP A 215 -0.97 -17.85 5.66
CA ASP A 215 -0.70 -18.85 4.64
C ASP A 215 -1.13 -18.38 3.26
N LEU A 216 -2.29 -17.73 3.15
CA LEU A 216 -2.75 -17.11 1.91
C LEU A 216 -1.74 -16.06 1.41
N ASN A 217 -1.26 -15.18 2.29
CA ASN A 217 -0.29 -14.15 1.91
C ASN A 217 1.03 -14.77 1.41
N HIS A 218 1.51 -15.85 2.03
CA HIS A 218 2.68 -16.57 1.55
C HIS A 218 2.48 -17.19 0.17
N VAL A 219 1.34 -17.85 -0.03
CA VAL A 219 0.96 -18.49 -1.29
C VAL A 219 0.84 -17.46 -2.42
N LEU A 220 0.13 -16.35 -2.17
CA LEU A 220 -0.04 -15.28 -3.15
C LEU A 220 1.31 -14.62 -3.49
N ARG A 221 2.13 -14.26 -2.49
CA ARG A 221 3.44 -13.62 -2.72
C ARG A 221 4.41 -14.48 -3.52
N TRP A 222 4.30 -15.79 -3.40
CA TRP A 222 5.11 -16.72 -4.18
C TRP A 222 4.61 -16.89 -5.62
N GLY A 223 3.44 -16.33 -5.96
CA GLY A 223 2.89 -16.36 -7.30
C GLY A 223 2.18 -17.67 -7.65
N ILE A 224 1.86 -18.51 -6.66
CA ILE A 224 1.14 -19.77 -6.93
C ILE A 224 -0.19 -19.45 -7.61
N SER A 225 -0.39 -20.00 -8.80
CA SER A 225 -1.68 -19.93 -9.44
C SER A 225 -2.70 -20.85 -8.74
N ARG A 226 -3.96 -20.45 -8.71
CA ARG A 226 -5.05 -21.30 -8.19
C ARG A 226 -5.10 -22.70 -8.83
N ASN A 227 -4.64 -22.83 -10.07
CA ASN A 227 -4.57 -24.12 -10.78
C ASN A 227 -3.68 -25.15 -10.04
N SER A 228 -2.64 -24.68 -9.36
CA SER A 228 -1.74 -25.50 -8.55
C SER A 228 -2.38 -26.00 -7.24
N ILE A 229 -3.49 -25.41 -6.80
CA ILE A 229 -4.32 -25.94 -5.70
C ILE A 229 -5.35 -26.95 -6.23
N GLN A 230 -5.85 -26.71 -7.45
CA GLN A 230 -6.82 -27.60 -8.10
C GLN A 230 -6.23 -28.95 -8.50
N SER A 231 -4.90 -29.05 -8.65
CA SER A 231 -4.19 -30.32 -8.89
C SER A 231 -4.23 -31.29 -7.71
N GLY A 232 -4.84 -30.91 -6.58
CA GLY A 232 -5.07 -31.78 -5.42
C GLY A 232 -4.00 -31.69 -4.34
N VAL A 233 -2.99 -30.81 -4.50
CA VAL A 233 -1.95 -30.60 -3.50
C VAL A 233 -2.55 -29.95 -2.23
N PRO A 234 -2.28 -30.50 -1.02
CA PRO A 234 -2.69 -29.87 0.22
C PRO A 234 -2.07 -28.48 0.38
N ILE A 235 -2.86 -27.48 0.78
CA ILE A 235 -2.36 -26.10 0.84
C ILE A 235 -1.22 -25.92 1.85
N GLN A 236 -1.24 -26.65 2.97
CA GLN A 236 -0.16 -26.60 3.96
C GLN A 236 1.19 -26.99 3.34
N ARG A 237 1.16 -27.87 2.33
CA ARG A 237 2.35 -28.28 1.58
C ARG A 237 2.80 -27.19 0.60
N LEU A 238 1.86 -26.55 -0.11
CA LEU A 238 2.14 -25.38 -0.94
C LEU A 238 2.75 -24.22 -0.14
N VAL A 239 2.24 -23.96 1.07
CA VAL A 239 2.83 -22.98 2.01
C VAL A 239 4.25 -23.39 2.38
N THR A 240 4.51 -24.69 2.61
CA THR A 240 5.85 -25.20 2.91
C THR A 240 6.81 -24.95 1.74
N TYR A 241 6.40 -25.23 0.50
CA TYR A 241 7.18 -24.89 -0.69
C TYR A 241 7.42 -23.39 -0.83
N ALA A 242 6.39 -22.57 -0.63
CA ALA A 242 6.48 -21.12 -0.71
C ALA A 242 7.49 -20.56 0.31
N ARG A 243 7.42 -21.02 1.57
CA ARG A 243 8.33 -20.60 2.64
C ARG A 243 9.77 -21.06 2.39
N SER A 244 9.94 -22.20 1.74
CA SER A 244 11.25 -22.74 1.35
C SER A 244 11.76 -22.24 0.00
N GLN A 245 11.04 -21.32 -0.68
CA GLN A 245 11.42 -20.75 -1.97
C GLN A 245 11.69 -21.80 -3.05
N VAL A 246 10.97 -22.92 -3.01
CA VAL A 246 10.93 -23.87 -4.15
C VAL A 246 10.40 -23.10 -5.37
N ALA A 247 10.71 -23.49 -6.60
CA ALA A 247 10.11 -22.85 -7.79
C ALA A 247 8.75 -23.49 -8.10
N GLU A 248 7.74 -22.72 -8.56
CA GLU A 248 6.40 -23.29 -8.84
C GLU A 248 6.48 -24.45 -9.85
N ALA A 249 7.36 -24.32 -10.85
CA ALA A 249 7.63 -25.35 -11.85
C ALA A 249 8.16 -26.67 -11.25
N GLU A 250 8.74 -26.65 -10.06
CA GLU A 250 9.29 -27.83 -9.38
C GLU A 250 8.29 -28.52 -8.45
N VAL A 251 7.15 -27.89 -8.13
CA VAL A 251 6.15 -28.44 -7.20
C VAL A 251 5.68 -29.81 -7.64
N ALA A 252 5.36 -30.00 -8.91
CA ALA A 252 4.89 -31.28 -9.42
C ALA A 252 5.94 -32.40 -9.25
N SER A 253 7.22 -32.07 -9.42
CA SER A 253 8.34 -33.00 -9.22
C SER A 253 8.52 -33.33 -7.74
N TRP A 254 8.38 -32.34 -6.87
CA TRP A 254 8.39 -32.54 -5.42
C TRP A 254 7.22 -33.39 -4.94
N GLU A 255 6.01 -33.16 -5.42
CA GLU A 255 4.85 -34.00 -5.10
C GLU A 255 5.04 -35.44 -5.58
N ALA A 256 5.63 -35.64 -6.77
CA ALA A 256 5.93 -36.97 -7.28
C ALA A 256 6.97 -37.69 -6.40
N ALA A 257 7.98 -36.99 -5.89
CA ALA A 257 8.97 -37.55 -4.97
C ALA A 257 8.36 -37.87 -3.60
N VAL A 258 7.52 -36.97 -3.07
CA VAL A 258 6.78 -37.17 -1.81
C VAL A 258 5.90 -38.41 -1.88
N ALA A 259 5.15 -38.59 -2.98
CA ALA A 259 4.31 -39.76 -3.17
C ALA A 259 5.11 -41.05 -3.38
N ARG A 260 6.20 -41.00 -4.17
CA ARG A 260 7.05 -42.16 -4.48
C ARG A 260 7.76 -42.72 -3.26
N HIS A 261 8.24 -41.83 -2.40
CA HIS A 261 9.06 -42.20 -1.23
C HIS A 261 8.29 -42.08 0.09
N GLU A 262 6.97 -41.90 0.03
CA GLU A 262 6.07 -41.79 1.18
C GLU A 262 6.55 -40.76 2.23
N ILE A 263 7.08 -39.62 1.77
CA ILE A 263 7.66 -38.59 2.64
C ILE A 263 6.54 -37.90 3.43
N SER A 264 6.64 -37.91 4.76
CA SER A 264 5.67 -37.20 5.61
C SER A 264 5.79 -35.68 5.46
N ASP A 265 4.71 -34.93 5.73
CA ASP A 265 4.75 -33.45 5.65
C ASP A 265 5.78 -32.83 6.61
N ASN A 266 6.06 -33.50 7.74
CA ASN A 266 7.10 -33.06 8.68
C ASN A 266 8.50 -33.29 8.11
N ASP A 267 8.75 -34.48 7.55
CA ASP A 267 10.04 -34.79 6.93
C ASP A 267 10.29 -33.89 5.71
N LEU A 268 9.26 -33.62 4.90
CA LEU A 268 9.36 -32.68 3.78
C LEU A 268 9.80 -31.29 4.24
N ARG A 269 9.25 -30.80 5.35
CA ARG A 269 9.66 -29.50 5.92
C ARG A 269 11.13 -29.51 6.29
N ASP A 270 11.61 -30.57 6.93
CA ASP A 270 13.01 -30.68 7.35
C ASP A 270 13.95 -30.82 6.14
N VAL A 271 13.56 -31.61 5.14
CA VAL A 271 14.30 -31.80 3.87
C VAL A 271 14.48 -30.48 3.13
N LEU A 272 13.40 -29.73 2.94
CA LEU A 272 13.45 -28.43 2.26
C LEU A 272 14.24 -27.41 3.07
N ARG A 273 14.14 -27.44 4.40
CA ARG A 273 14.90 -26.56 5.29
C ARG A 273 16.40 -26.86 5.27
N ALA A 274 16.76 -28.13 5.17
CA ALA A 274 18.13 -28.58 4.95
C ALA A 274 18.63 -28.31 3.52
N ARG A 275 17.77 -27.78 2.64
CA ARG A 275 18.05 -27.41 1.24
C ARG A 275 18.50 -28.59 0.36
N TYR A 276 17.96 -29.77 0.62
CA TYR A 276 18.14 -30.90 -0.28
C TYR A 276 17.51 -30.59 -1.64
N SER A 277 18.22 -30.94 -2.70
CA SER A 277 17.71 -31.04 -4.05
C SER A 277 16.90 -32.34 -4.23
N LEU A 278 16.03 -32.37 -5.24
CA LEU A 278 15.27 -33.57 -5.60
C LEU A 278 16.17 -34.78 -5.88
N ALA A 279 17.33 -34.56 -6.51
CA ALA A 279 18.28 -35.62 -6.82
C ALA A 279 18.85 -36.27 -5.54
N GLU A 280 19.19 -35.44 -4.54
CA GLU A 280 19.69 -35.94 -3.25
C GLU A 280 18.60 -36.70 -2.47
N VAL A 281 17.34 -36.25 -2.56
CA VAL A 281 16.20 -36.98 -1.99
C VAL A 281 16.03 -38.35 -2.66
N ASP A 282 16.04 -38.39 -3.99
CA ASP A 282 15.91 -39.63 -4.77
C ASP A 282 17.07 -40.60 -4.50
N GLU A 283 18.30 -40.12 -4.45
CA GLU A 283 19.50 -40.91 -4.16
C GLU A 283 19.45 -41.48 -2.73
N TYR A 284 19.13 -40.64 -1.74
CA TYR A 284 19.08 -41.06 -0.35
C TYR A 284 17.97 -42.08 -0.12
N ALA A 285 16.76 -41.80 -0.60
CA ALA A 285 15.63 -42.70 -0.46
C ALA A 285 15.92 -44.06 -1.09
N SER A 286 16.56 -44.08 -2.26
CA SER A 286 16.92 -45.33 -2.95
C SER A 286 18.03 -46.11 -2.24
N THR A 287 19.04 -45.41 -1.70
CA THR A 287 20.22 -46.04 -1.06
C THR A 287 19.88 -46.61 0.32
N TYR A 288 18.97 -45.96 1.05
CA TYR A 288 18.68 -46.28 2.44
C TYR A 288 17.29 -46.91 2.66
N ALA A 289 16.53 -47.20 1.60
CA ALA A 289 15.20 -47.82 1.67
C ALA A 289 15.17 -49.08 2.57
N GLU A 290 16.21 -49.93 2.49
CA GLU A 290 16.28 -51.19 3.25
C GLU A 290 16.71 -51.00 4.72
N SER A 291 17.28 -49.84 5.07
CA SER A 291 17.82 -49.56 6.40
C SER A 291 16.80 -48.98 7.39
N GLY A 292 15.63 -48.57 6.89
CA GLY A 292 14.56 -47.94 7.68
C GLY A 292 14.83 -46.48 8.08
N LEU A 293 15.95 -45.90 7.66
CA LEU A 293 16.26 -44.48 7.84
C LEU A 293 15.50 -43.64 6.81
N THR A 294 14.74 -42.64 7.27
CA THR A 294 14.01 -41.75 6.36
C THR A 294 14.91 -40.60 5.89
N VAL A 295 14.59 -40.01 4.73
CA VAL A 295 15.24 -38.78 4.26
C VAL A 295 15.08 -37.64 5.29
N GLY A 296 13.98 -37.62 6.04
CA GLY A 296 13.74 -36.66 7.11
C GLY A 296 14.69 -36.81 8.30
N ASP A 297 15.06 -38.04 8.68
CA ASP A 297 16.07 -38.27 9.74
C ASP A 297 17.44 -37.72 9.34
N ALA A 298 17.82 -37.88 8.06
CA ALA A 298 19.04 -37.33 7.51
C ALA A 298 19.02 -35.79 7.52
N ALA A 299 17.91 -35.20 7.06
CA ALA A 299 17.71 -33.76 7.07
C ALA A 299 17.76 -33.17 8.48
N ARG A 300 17.10 -33.80 9.45
CA ARG A 300 17.17 -33.40 10.87
C ARG A 300 18.59 -33.47 11.42
N THR A 301 19.35 -34.50 11.06
CA THR A 301 20.75 -34.62 11.46
C THR A 301 21.59 -33.49 10.87
N LEU A 302 21.44 -33.18 9.59
CA LEU A 302 22.15 -32.05 8.98
C LEU A 302 21.76 -30.71 9.61
N LEU A 303 20.47 -30.48 9.88
CA LEU A 303 20.02 -29.27 10.56
C LEU A 303 20.59 -29.15 11.98
N ALA A 304 20.65 -30.26 12.72
CA ALA A 304 21.24 -30.30 14.06
C ALA A 304 22.75 -30.03 14.03
N LEU A 305 23.46 -30.52 13.01
CA LEU A 305 24.89 -30.25 12.82
C LEU A 305 25.16 -28.80 12.38
N ALA A 306 24.23 -28.20 11.63
CA ALA A 306 24.31 -26.81 11.16
C ALA A 306 23.88 -25.78 12.21
N ALA A 307 23.13 -26.19 13.24
CA ALA A 307 22.69 -25.31 14.30
C ALA A 307 23.86 -24.96 15.25
N THR A 308 24.40 -23.75 15.15
CA THR A 308 25.20 -23.17 16.24
C THR A 308 24.32 -23.01 17.48
N PRO A 309 24.86 -23.20 18.71
CA PRO A 309 24.06 -23.17 19.92
C PRO A 309 23.74 -21.72 20.31
N SER A 310 22.71 -21.12 19.69
CA SER A 310 22.02 -19.95 20.24
C SER A 310 20.56 -19.93 19.79
N GLY A 311 19.67 -20.05 20.79
CA GLY A 311 18.31 -19.48 20.87
C GLY A 311 17.44 -19.49 19.61
N ASP A 312 16.47 -20.41 19.59
CA ASP A 312 15.23 -20.38 18.79
C ASP A 312 15.37 -20.08 17.27
N PRO A 313 15.36 -21.11 16.41
CA PRO A 313 15.47 -20.93 14.96
C PRO A 313 14.24 -20.30 14.30
N TRP A 314 13.15 -20.03 15.03
CA TRP A 314 11.99 -19.27 14.54
C TRP A 314 12.02 -17.79 14.95
N ALA A 315 13.04 -17.35 15.72
CA ALA A 315 13.17 -15.97 16.20
C ALA A 315 13.85 -15.00 15.21
N ILE A 316 14.03 -15.38 13.94
CA ILE A 316 14.48 -14.44 12.91
C ILE A 316 13.31 -13.50 12.60
N GLY A 317 13.40 -12.31 13.18
CA GLY A 317 12.38 -11.28 13.12
C GLY A 317 11.98 -10.89 11.70
N ALA A 318 10.82 -10.24 11.65
CA ALA A 318 10.15 -9.64 10.51
C ALA A 318 10.96 -8.59 9.71
N ASN A 319 12.28 -8.54 9.82
CA ASN A 319 13.17 -7.59 9.17
C ASN A 319 14.41 -8.31 8.62
N GLN A 320 14.26 -8.99 7.48
CA GLN A 320 15.35 -9.25 6.51
C GLN A 320 14.77 -9.91 5.26
N LEU A 321 13.98 -9.13 4.50
CA LEU A 321 13.82 -9.38 3.07
C LEU A 321 14.99 -8.64 2.37
N PRO A 322 15.84 -9.31 1.58
CA PRO A 322 16.57 -8.60 0.53
C PRO A 322 15.52 -8.13 -0.48
N LEU A 323 15.44 -6.81 -0.63
CA LEU A 323 14.77 -6.18 -1.77
C LEU A 323 15.51 -6.64 -3.03
N PHE A 324 14.82 -7.42 -3.85
CA PHE A 324 15.03 -7.46 -5.29
C PHE A 324 13.70 -7.07 -5.93
#